data_AF-A0A246T887-F1
#
_entry.id   AF-A0A246T887-F1
#
_cell.length_a   1.000
_cell.length_b   1.000
_cell.length_c   1.000
_cell.angle_alpha   90.00
_cell.angle_beta   90.00
_cell.angle_gamma   90.00
#
_symmetry.space_group_name_H-M   'P 1'
#
loop_
_entity.id
_entity.type
_entity.pdbx_description
1 polymer ?
#
loop_
_entity_poly.entity_id
_entity_poly.type
_entity_poly.pdbx_seq_one_letter_code
_entity_poly.pdbx_strand_id
1 'polypeptide(L)'
;MSVSGMPFDDFRALLRDLPGPDARALAAARERDAQLTKPPGALGRLEEIAFWLAAWTGRVPAVNRPLVAIFAGNHGVTRQGITPFPPTVTQQMVENFAAGGAAINQICVAYDLGLKVFDLALDYPTGDITEEPALSERDCAATMAFGMEAIAGGTDLLCIGEMGIGNTTIAAAINYALYGGTARDWVGPGTGSEGDMLERKIAAVERAVALHSDHLGDPLEIMRRLGGREIAAMAGAILAARVERIPVLIDGYVATAAGAILKAANPSALDHCLIGHVSGEPGHLRAIEMLGKTPLLALGMRLGEGTGAALAAGIVKAAAACHSGMATFSQAGVSNKH
;
A
#
# COMPACT_ATOMS: atom_id res chain seq x y z
N MET A 1 17.52 -9.95 -23.50
CA MET A 1 16.14 -10.40 -23.83
C MET A 1 15.51 -9.31 -24.68
N SER A 2 14.92 -9.67 -25.82
CA SER A 2 14.20 -8.71 -26.66
C SER A 2 13.04 -8.12 -25.88
N VAL A 3 12.91 -6.79 -25.89
CA VAL A 3 11.66 -6.12 -25.50
C VAL A 3 10.58 -6.69 -26.42
N SER A 4 9.61 -7.40 -25.85
CA SER A 4 8.50 -7.99 -26.62
C SER A 4 7.60 -6.91 -27.25
N GLY A 5 7.77 -5.66 -26.82
CA GLY A 5 6.97 -4.51 -27.25
C GLY A 5 5.60 -4.48 -26.58
N MET A 6 5.39 -5.34 -25.58
CA MET A 6 4.14 -5.41 -24.84
C MET A 6 4.09 -4.35 -23.73
N PRO A 7 2.91 -3.81 -23.37
CA PRO A 7 2.79 -2.73 -22.40
C PRO A 7 3.44 -2.99 -21.03
N PHE A 8 3.54 -4.24 -20.57
CA PHE A 8 4.21 -4.55 -19.30
C PHE A 8 5.74 -4.55 -19.34
N ASP A 9 6.38 -4.52 -20.51
CA ASP A 9 7.84 -4.62 -20.59
C ASP A 9 8.56 -3.45 -19.92
N ASP A 10 8.00 -2.25 -20.00
CA ASP A 10 8.55 -1.06 -19.35
C ASP A 10 8.51 -1.20 -17.81
N PHE A 11 7.42 -1.74 -17.27
CA PHE A 11 7.30 -2.01 -15.84
C PHE A 11 8.23 -3.13 -15.38
N ARG A 12 8.40 -4.19 -16.18
CA ARG A 12 9.38 -5.25 -15.91
C ARG A 12 10.81 -4.70 -15.92
N ALA A 13 11.12 -3.76 -16.80
CA ALA A 13 12.43 -3.10 -16.82
C ALA A 13 12.65 -2.26 -15.55
N LEU A 14 11.68 -1.43 -15.15
CA LEU A 14 11.74 -0.67 -13.90
C LEU A 14 11.91 -1.59 -12.67
N LEU A 15 11.16 -2.68 -12.61
CA LEU A 15 11.24 -3.65 -11.51
C LEU A 15 12.59 -4.37 -11.43
N ARG A 16 13.30 -4.53 -12.54
CA ARG A 16 14.64 -5.13 -12.53
C ARG A 16 15.70 -4.16 -11.99
N ASP A 17 15.56 -2.87 -12.31
CA ASP A 17 16.59 -1.86 -12.10
C ASP A 17 16.24 -0.90 -10.94
N LEU A 18 15.66 -1.44 -9.86
CA LEU A 18 15.22 -0.65 -8.70
C LEU A 18 16.40 -0.09 -7.89
N PRO A 19 16.37 1.19 -7.48
CA PRO A 19 17.43 1.75 -6.65
C PRO A 19 17.43 1.14 -5.25
N GLY A 20 18.61 1.08 -4.64
CA GLY A 20 18.79 0.78 -3.22
C GLY A 20 18.71 2.03 -2.33
N PRO A 21 18.68 1.83 -1.00
CA PRO A 21 18.74 2.93 -0.03
C PRO A 21 20.09 3.65 -0.07
N ASP A 22 20.12 4.90 0.39
CA ASP A 22 21.35 5.66 0.62
C ASP A 22 22.06 5.19 1.91
N ALA A 23 23.15 4.44 1.73
CA ALA A 23 23.94 3.90 2.83
C ALA A 23 24.64 4.98 3.67
N ARG A 24 24.99 6.13 3.09
CA ARG A 24 25.66 7.22 3.81
C ARG A 24 24.67 7.94 4.71
N ALA A 25 23.45 8.22 4.22
CA ALA A 25 22.39 8.83 5.01
C ALA A 25 21.98 7.91 6.17
N LEU A 26 21.88 6.60 5.93
CA LEU A 26 21.64 5.60 6.98
C LEU A 26 22.75 5.61 8.04
N ALA A 27 24.02 5.61 7.63
CA ALA A 27 25.14 5.63 8.57
C ALA A 27 25.15 6.92 9.41
N ALA A 28 24.94 8.08 8.77
CA ALA A 28 24.87 9.37 9.46
C ALA A 28 23.71 9.43 10.46
N ALA A 29 22.55 8.86 10.12
CA ALA A 29 21.41 8.80 11.04
C ALA A 29 21.71 7.94 12.27
N ARG A 30 22.37 6.78 12.10
CA ARG A 30 22.78 5.92 13.22
C ARG A 30 23.84 6.57 14.10
N GLU A 31 24.82 7.22 13.50
CA GLU A 31 25.88 7.93 14.24
C GLU A 31 25.30 9.05 15.10
N ARG A 32 24.37 9.85 14.53
CA ARG A 32 23.65 10.87 15.30
C ARG A 32 22.84 10.25 16.43
N ASP A 33 22.08 9.19 16.15
CA ASP A 33 21.19 8.57 17.13
C ASP A 33 21.93 8.05 18.37
N ALA A 34 23.15 7.52 18.19
CA ALA A 34 24.02 7.07 19.28
C ALA A 34 24.47 8.21 20.22
N GLN A 35 24.37 9.47 19.79
CA GLN A 35 24.74 10.64 20.57
C GLN A 35 23.54 11.31 21.26
N LEU A 36 22.31 10.97 20.89
CA LEU A 36 21.10 11.56 21.46
C LEU A 36 20.99 11.28 22.96
N THR A 37 20.44 12.21 23.73
CA THR A 37 20.30 12.14 25.20
C THR A 37 19.28 11.08 25.64
N LYS A 38 19.60 9.81 25.36
CA LYS A 38 18.85 8.60 25.68
C LYS A 38 19.80 7.41 25.77
N PRO A 39 19.48 6.35 26.53
CA PRO A 39 20.18 5.08 26.38
C PRO A 39 20.06 4.55 24.93
N PRO A 40 21.10 3.92 24.36
CA PRO A 40 21.02 3.33 23.03
C PRO A 40 19.86 2.35 22.91
N GLY A 41 19.04 2.45 21.85
CA GLY A 41 17.90 1.58 21.60
C GLY A 41 16.65 1.87 22.45
N ALA A 42 16.67 2.85 23.35
CA ALA A 42 15.57 3.10 24.28
C ALA A 42 14.25 3.53 23.60
N LEU A 43 14.30 4.04 22.36
CA LEU A 43 13.11 4.37 21.58
C LEU A 43 12.66 3.25 20.64
N GLY A 44 13.37 2.11 20.62
CA GLY A 44 13.01 0.92 19.86
C GLY A 44 12.72 1.22 18.38
N ARG A 45 11.52 0.83 17.90
CA ARG A 45 11.12 0.99 16.49
C ARG A 45 11.09 2.43 15.99
N LEU A 46 10.98 3.44 16.86
CA LEU A 46 11.07 4.84 16.41
C LEU A 46 12.46 5.15 15.83
N GLU A 47 13.52 4.56 16.38
CA GLU A 47 14.89 4.71 15.85
C GLU A 47 14.99 4.06 14.47
N GLU A 48 14.45 2.84 14.33
CA GLU A 48 14.41 2.11 13.05
C GLU A 48 13.64 2.88 11.97
N ILE A 49 12.52 3.53 12.32
CA ILE A 49 11.73 4.34 11.39
C ILE A 49 12.53 5.58 10.95
N ALA A 50 13.23 6.24 11.88
CA ALA A 50 14.09 7.38 11.52
C ALA A 50 15.24 6.95 10.58
N PHE A 51 15.86 5.79 10.83
CA PHE A 51 16.89 5.22 9.96
C PHE A 51 16.35 4.87 8.58
N TRP A 52 15.17 4.23 8.52
CA TRP A 52 14.47 3.93 7.27
C TRP A 52 14.18 5.21 6.48
N LEU A 53 13.69 6.25 7.15
CA LEU A 53 13.40 7.54 6.52
C LEU A 53 14.67 8.18 5.96
N ALA A 54 15.77 8.20 6.72
CA ALA A 54 17.05 8.73 6.24
C ALA A 54 17.58 7.93 5.04
N ALA A 55 17.53 6.61 5.13
CA ALA A 55 18.04 5.71 4.10
C ALA A 55 17.31 5.91 2.77
N TRP A 56 15.99 6.07 2.78
CA TRP A 56 15.23 6.24 1.55
C TRP A 56 15.23 7.69 1.06
N THR A 57 15.04 8.66 1.93
CA THR A 57 15.05 10.07 1.50
C THR A 57 16.45 10.61 1.17
N GLY A 58 17.53 9.91 1.57
CA GLY A 58 18.92 10.34 1.36
C GLY A 58 19.33 11.59 2.17
N ARG A 59 18.53 11.96 3.17
CA ARG A 59 18.67 13.21 3.95
C ARG A 59 18.45 12.93 5.45
N VAL A 60 18.70 13.95 6.27
CA VAL A 60 18.36 13.91 7.70
C VAL A 60 16.84 13.65 7.85
N PRO A 61 16.40 12.77 8.78
CA PRO A 61 14.99 12.43 8.95
C PRO A 61 14.09 13.66 9.08
N ALA A 62 13.18 13.82 8.12
CA ALA A 62 12.17 14.87 8.09
C ALA A 62 10.99 14.43 7.21
N VAL A 63 9.79 14.89 7.56
CA VAL A 63 8.55 14.68 6.78
C VAL A 63 7.87 16.03 6.65
N ASN A 64 7.99 16.65 5.47
CA ASN A 64 7.57 18.02 5.22
C ASN A 64 6.39 18.09 4.24
N ARG A 65 6.27 17.13 3.33
CA ARG A 65 5.23 17.08 2.31
C ARG A 65 4.63 15.67 2.22
N PRO A 66 4.10 15.12 3.34
CA PRO A 66 3.45 13.83 3.32
C PRO A 66 2.15 13.90 2.51
N LEU A 67 1.87 12.85 1.75
CA LEU A 67 0.69 12.77 0.89
C LEU A 67 -0.01 11.43 1.08
N VAL A 68 -1.32 11.48 1.36
CA VAL A 68 -2.22 10.34 1.18
C VAL A 68 -2.78 10.38 -0.25
N ALA A 69 -2.57 9.29 -0.98
CA ALA A 69 -3.15 9.06 -2.29
C ALA A 69 -4.18 7.93 -2.21
N ILE A 70 -5.45 8.26 -2.47
CA ILE A 70 -6.56 7.29 -2.53
C ILE A 70 -6.88 7.01 -3.99
N PHE A 71 -6.86 5.74 -4.37
CA PHE A 71 -7.26 5.31 -5.71
C PHE A 71 -8.62 4.64 -5.67
N ALA A 72 -9.59 5.19 -6.41
CA ALA A 72 -10.96 4.70 -6.41
C ALA A 72 -11.29 3.92 -7.69
N GLY A 73 -11.82 2.71 -7.55
CA GLY A 73 -12.12 1.81 -8.68
C GLY A 73 -13.36 0.93 -8.42
N ASN A 74 -14.08 0.59 -9.48
CA ASN A 74 -15.25 -0.30 -9.42
C ASN A 74 -14.98 -1.67 -10.06
N HIS A 75 -15.67 -2.69 -9.56
CA HIS A 75 -15.36 -4.09 -9.87
C HIS A 75 -16.52 -4.85 -10.49
N GLY A 76 -16.28 -5.58 -11.59
CA GLY A 76 -17.31 -6.39 -12.24
C GLY A 76 -17.84 -7.53 -11.37
N VAL A 77 -16.97 -8.09 -10.52
CA VAL A 77 -17.29 -9.22 -9.62
C VAL A 77 -18.41 -8.92 -8.62
N THR A 78 -18.76 -7.65 -8.39
CA THR A 78 -19.89 -7.31 -7.52
C THR A 78 -21.21 -7.85 -8.04
N ARG A 79 -21.32 -8.15 -9.35
CA ARG A 79 -22.48 -8.82 -9.97
C ARG A 79 -22.75 -10.20 -9.39
N GLN A 80 -21.74 -10.85 -8.78
CA GLN A 80 -21.85 -12.15 -8.13
C GLN A 80 -22.48 -12.08 -6.71
N GLY A 81 -22.94 -10.91 -6.27
CA GLY A 81 -23.64 -10.74 -4.98
C GLY A 81 -22.74 -10.97 -3.77
N ILE A 82 -21.50 -10.47 -3.84
CA ILE A 82 -20.40 -10.66 -2.85
C ILE A 82 -20.27 -9.52 -1.84
N THR A 83 -21.15 -8.52 -1.90
CA THR A 83 -21.17 -7.33 -1.06
C THR A 83 -22.62 -6.88 -0.84
N PRO A 84 -22.97 -6.31 0.33
CA PRO A 84 -24.31 -5.78 0.56
C PRO A 84 -24.53 -4.38 -0.07
N PHE A 85 -23.46 -3.72 -0.52
CA PHE A 85 -23.52 -2.36 -1.04
C PHE A 85 -23.55 -2.32 -2.57
N PRO A 86 -24.31 -1.39 -3.19
CA PRO A 86 -24.27 -1.19 -4.62
C PRO A 86 -22.95 -0.50 -5.04
N PRO A 87 -22.48 -0.68 -6.29
CA PRO A 87 -21.26 -0.03 -6.79
C PRO A 87 -21.27 1.51 -6.74
N THR A 88 -22.46 2.13 -6.72
CA THR A 88 -22.62 3.59 -6.61
C THR A 88 -22.09 4.17 -5.30
N VAL A 89 -21.90 3.34 -4.26
CA VAL A 89 -21.30 3.80 -2.99
C VAL A 89 -19.85 4.25 -3.18
N THR A 90 -19.12 3.69 -4.15
CA THR A 90 -17.76 4.15 -4.48
C THR A 90 -17.75 5.63 -4.84
N GLN A 91 -18.63 6.04 -5.76
CA GLN A 91 -18.76 7.43 -6.20
C GLN A 91 -19.20 8.34 -5.05
N GLN A 92 -20.19 7.92 -4.26
CA GLN A 92 -20.67 8.68 -3.10
C GLN A 92 -19.57 8.95 -2.08
N MET A 93 -18.66 7.99 -1.89
CA MET A 93 -17.55 8.13 -0.98
C MET A 93 -16.42 9.00 -1.54
N VAL A 94 -16.19 8.96 -2.86
CA VAL A 94 -15.31 9.95 -3.53
C VAL A 94 -15.83 11.38 -3.33
N GLU A 95 -17.13 11.59 -3.50
CA GLU A 95 -17.79 12.87 -3.21
C GLU A 95 -17.66 13.26 -1.73
N ASN A 96 -17.79 12.30 -0.82
CA ASN A 96 -17.60 12.53 0.61
C ASN A 96 -16.14 12.93 0.95
N PHE A 97 -15.13 12.33 0.29
CA PHE A 97 -13.73 12.76 0.43
C PHE A 97 -13.53 14.20 -0.04
N ALA A 98 -14.11 14.55 -1.20
CA ALA A 98 -14.03 15.91 -1.75
C ALA A 98 -14.74 16.94 -0.85
N ALA A 99 -15.82 16.54 -0.19
CA ALA A 99 -16.55 17.37 0.78
C ALA A 99 -15.87 17.47 2.16
N GLY A 100 -14.79 16.71 2.41
CA GLY A 100 -14.10 16.71 3.71
C GLY A 100 -14.78 15.87 4.79
N GLY A 101 -15.78 15.05 4.45
CA GLY A 101 -16.66 14.38 5.41
C GLY A 101 -16.20 12.99 5.86
N ALA A 102 -15.14 12.43 5.29
CA ALA A 102 -14.68 11.09 5.62
C ALA A 102 -13.66 11.06 6.77
N ALA A 103 -13.45 9.87 7.34
CA ALA A 103 -12.48 9.66 8.41
C ALA A 103 -11.06 10.04 7.98
N ILE A 104 -10.67 9.69 6.74
CA ILE A 104 -9.36 10.04 6.20
C ILE A 104 -9.14 11.56 6.13
N ASN A 105 -10.18 12.36 5.82
CA ASN A 105 -10.05 13.82 5.83
C ASN A 105 -9.66 14.33 7.22
N GLN A 106 -10.30 13.80 8.27
CA GLN A 106 -10.04 14.21 9.65
C GLN A 106 -8.63 13.81 10.11
N ILE A 107 -8.16 12.62 9.72
CA ILE A 107 -6.80 12.15 10.03
C ILE A 107 -5.77 13.02 9.30
N CYS A 108 -6.00 13.33 8.02
CA CYS A 108 -5.12 14.21 7.25
C CYS A 108 -5.02 15.61 7.88
N VAL A 109 -6.14 16.18 8.34
CA VAL A 109 -6.13 17.46 9.06
C VAL A 109 -5.34 17.34 10.38
N ALA A 110 -5.58 16.28 11.16
CA ALA A 110 -4.94 16.10 12.47
C ALA A 110 -3.41 15.98 12.38
N TYR A 111 -2.89 15.38 11.31
CA TYR A 111 -1.46 15.16 11.13
C TYR A 111 -0.82 16.03 10.05
N ASP A 112 -1.54 17.03 9.51
CA ASP A 112 -1.06 17.90 8.43
C ASP A 112 -0.49 17.08 7.27
N LEU A 113 -1.38 16.28 6.66
CA LEU A 113 -1.10 15.44 5.49
C LEU A 113 -1.87 15.97 4.29
N GLY A 114 -1.21 16.04 3.13
CA GLY A 114 -1.91 16.26 1.87
C GLY A 114 -2.81 15.09 1.56
N LEU A 115 -3.94 15.34 0.88
CA LEU A 115 -4.85 14.30 0.40
C LEU A 115 -5.11 14.50 -1.09
N LYS A 116 -4.89 13.45 -1.89
CA LYS A 116 -5.30 13.38 -3.29
C LYS A 116 -6.18 12.14 -3.48
N VAL A 117 -7.29 12.33 -4.19
CA VAL A 117 -8.21 11.26 -4.57
C VAL A 117 -8.17 11.12 -6.09
N PHE A 118 -7.94 9.91 -6.56
CA PHE A 118 -7.84 9.56 -7.97
C PHE A 118 -9.05 8.71 -8.35
N ASP A 119 -9.95 9.28 -9.14
CA ASP A 119 -11.06 8.57 -9.78
C ASP A 119 -10.53 7.80 -10.99
N LEU A 120 -10.70 6.47 -11.00
CA LEU A 120 -10.23 5.59 -12.07
C LEU A 120 -11.40 5.08 -12.93
N ALA A 121 -12.16 6.02 -13.50
CA ALA A 121 -13.28 5.74 -14.39
C ALA A 121 -14.39 4.91 -13.70
N LEU A 122 -14.93 5.43 -12.60
CA LEU A 122 -15.91 4.74 -11.76
C LEU A 122 -17.18 4.26 -12.50
N ASP A 123 -17.58 4.93 -13.57
CA ASP A 123 -18.71 4.51 -14.41
C ASP A 123 -18.44 3.22 -15.21
N TYR A 124 -17.17 2.84 -15.35
CA TYR A 124 -16.72 1.70 -16.14
C TYR A 124 -16.02 0.68 -15.23
N PRO A 125 -16.78 -0.20 -14.55
CA PRO A 125 -16.21 -1.24 -13.72
C PRO A 125 -15.29 -2.14 -14.54
N THR A 126 -14.32 -2.74 -13.87
CA THR A 126 -13.48 -3.81 -14.46
C THR A 126 -14.32 -5.02 -14.88
N GLY A 127 -13.71 -5.90 -15.68
CA GLY A 127 -14.29 -7.22 -16.01
C GLY A 127 -14.65 -8.02 -14.75
N ASP A 128 -15.61 -8.93 -14.87
CA ASP A 128 -15.89 -9.87 -13.79
C ASP A 128 -14.81 -10.95 -13.78
N ILE A 129 -13.94 -10.93 -12.78
CA ILE A 129 -12.80 -11.86 -12.66
C ILE A 129 -13.21 -13.35 -12.60
N THR A 130 -14.50 -13.65 -12.42
CA THR A 130 -15.03 -15.01 -12.46
C THR A 130 -15.41 -15.47 -13.87
N GLU A 131 -15.39 -14.57 -14.85
CA GLU A 131 -15.81 -14.79 -16.24
C GLU A 131 -14.72 -14.39 -17.25
N GLU A 132 -13.95 -13.33 -16.96
CA GLU A 132 -12.96 -12.74 -17.86
C GLU A 132 -11.87 -11.96 -17.09
N PRO A 133 -10.74 -11.59 -17.71
CA PRO A 133 -9.75 -10.73 -17.06
C PRO A 133 -10.34 -9.37 -16.62
N ALA A 134 -9.96 -8.88 -15.44
CA ALA A 134 -10.36 -7.56 -14.94
C ALA A 134 -10.02 -6.42 -15.93
N LEU A 135 -8.84 -6.48 -16.56
CA LEU A 135 -8.32 -5.46 -17.47
C LEU A 135 -7.66 -6.06 -18.71
N SER A 136 -7.63 -5.30 -19.80
CA SER A 136 -6.68 -5.53 -20.89
C SER A 136 -5.25 -5.20 -20.42
N GLU A 137 -4.22 -5.73 -21.09
CA GLU A 137 -2.83 -5.44 -20.71
C GLU A 137 -2.52 -3.95 -20.87
N ARG A 138 -3.01 -3.36 -21.97
CA ARG A 138 -2.88 -1.94 -22.24
C ARG A 138 -3.52 -1.08 -21.16
N ASP A 139 -4.75 -1.41 -20.73
CA ASP A 139 -5.45 -0.63 -19.71
C ASP A 139 -4.80 -0.79 -18.33
N CYS A 140 -4.31 -1.99 -18.00
CA CYS A 140 -3.59 -2.24 -16.75
C CYS A 140 -2.29 -1.42 -16.71
N ALA A 141 -1.47 -1.51 -17.76
CA ALA A 141 -0.24 -0.75 -17.90
C ALA A 141 -0.49 0.78 -17.87
N ALA A 142 -1.52 1.26 -18.57
CA ALA A 142 -1.89 2.68 -18.55
C ALA A 142 -2.35 3.13 -17.15
N THR A 143 -3.09 2.28 -16.43
CA THR A 143 -3.54 2.57 -15.06
C THR A 143 -2.36 2.59 -14.07
N MET A 144 -1.38 1.70 -14.23
CA MET A 144 -0.13 1.77 -13.47
C MET A 144 0.60 3.10 -13.74
N ALA A 145 0.75 3.49 -15.00
CA ALA A 145 1.41 4.75 -15.36
C ALA A 145 0.68 5.96 -14.76
N PHE A 146 -0.66 5.97 -14.79
CA PHE A 146 -1.45 7.01 -14.13
C PHE A 146 -1.23 7.03 -12.61
N GLY A 147 -1.14 5.86 -11.96
CA GLY A 147 -0.79 5.74 -10.55
C GLY A 147 0.58 6.34 -10.19
N MET A 148 1.55 6.27 -11.10
CA MET A 148 2.87 6.91 -10.93
C MET A 148 2.77 8.43 -10.77
N GLU A 149 1.74 9.08 -11.31
CA GLU A 149 1.53 10.53 -11.19
C GLU A 149 1.19 10.97 -9.75
N ALA A 150 0.83 10.04 -8.86
CA ALA A 150 0.49 10.36 -7.48
C ALA A 150 1.62 11.10 -6.74
N ILE A 151 2.87 10.74 -7.03
CA ILE A 151 4.06 11.36 -6.42
C ILE A 151 4.44 12.73 -7.04
N ALA A 152 3.74 13.16 -8.09
CA ALA A 152 3.98 14.47 -8.69
C ALA A 152 3.73 15.60 -7.66
N GLY A 153 4.60 16.61 -7.68
CA GLY A 153 4.55 17.73 -6.75
C GLY A 153 5.44 17.59 -5.50
N GLY A 154 6.39 16.65 -5.51
CA GLY A 154 7.49 16.58 -4.54
C GLY A 154 7.06 16.12 -3.16
N THR A 155 6.28 15.04 -3.08
CA THR A 155 6.00 14.38 -1.78
C THR A 155 7.26 13.71 -1.23
N ASP A 156 7.41 13.69 0.09
CA ASP A 156 8.54 13.05 0.77
C ASP A 156 8.16 11.88 1.68
N LEU A 157 6.86 11.56 1.73
CA LEU A 157 6.30 10.37 2.35
C LEU A 157 4.94 10.09 1.70
N LEU A 158 4.80 8.95 1.02
CA LEU A 158 3.55 8.56 0.37
C LEU A 158 2.79 7.57 1.25
N CYS A 159 1.53 7.86 1.54
CA CYS A 159 0.57 6.91 2.11
C CYS A 159 -0.37 6.47 1.00
N ILE A 160 -0.47 5.16 0.76
CA ILE A 160 -1.37 4.62 -0.26
C ILE A 160 -2.65 4.10 0.39
N GLY A 161 -3.77 4.49 -0.19
CA GLY A 161 -5.11 4.04 0.17
C GLY A 161 -5.93 3.79 -1.07
N GLU A 162 -7.13 3.27 -0.85
CA GLU A 162 -7.99 2.85 -1.94
C GLU A 162 -9.46 2.98 -1.55
N MET A 163 -10.33 2.94 -2.54
CA MET A 163 -11.77 2.89 -2.34
C MET A 163 -12.45 2.12 -3.48
N GLY A 164 -13.18 1.05 -3.17
CA GLY A 164 -13.91 0.32 -4.19
C GLY A 164 -14.85 -0.74 -3.64
N ILE A 165 -16.12 -0.70 -4.00
CA ILE A 165 -17.04 -1.75 -3.58
C ILE A 165 -16.66 -3.09 -4.21
N GLY A 166 -16.35 -4.08 -3.36
CA GLY A 166 -15.94 -5.43 -3.76
C GLY A 166 -14.42 -5.66 -3.81
N ASN A 167 -13.60 -4.65 -3.60
CA ASN A 167 -12.13 -4.69 -3.60
C ASN A 167 -11.51 -5.75 -2.65
N THR A 168 -12.17 -6.11 -1.55
CA THR A 168 -11.68 -7.15 -0.63
C THR A 168 -11.76 -8.56 -1.25
N THR A 169 -12.68 -8.78 -2.19
CA THR A 169 -12.71 -10.00 -3.03
C THR A 169 -11.49 -10.04 -3.96
N ILE A 170 -11.16 -8.89 -4.55
CA ILE A 170 -10.00 -8.72 -5.44
C ILE A 170 -8.70 -8.97 -4.67
N ALA A 171 -8.55 -8.36 -3.50
CA ALA A 171 -7.40 -8.57 -2.62
C ALA A 171 -7.26 -10.05 -2.21
N ALA A 172 -8.38 -10.72 -1.89
CA ALA A 172 -8.37 -12.14 -1.58
C ALA A 172 -7.96 -13.01 -2.76
N ALA A 173 -8.45 -12.72 -3.98
CA ALA A 173 -8.08 -13.44 -5.18
C ALA A 173 -6.59 -13.28 -5.53
N ILE A 174 -6.04 -12.06 -5.40
CA ILE A 174 -4.60 -11.81 -5.60
C ILE A 174 -3.77 -12.60 -4.60
N ASN A 175 -4.07 -12.50 -3.30
CA ASN A 175 -3.28 -13.20 -2.29
C ASN A 175 -3.39 -14.72 -2.44
N TYR A 176 -4.58 -15.24 -2.78
CA TYR A 176 -4.75 -16.67 -3.05
C TYR A 176 -3.93 -17.12 -4.26
N ALA A 177 -3.95 -16.36 -5.35
CA ALA A 177 -3.15 -16.67 -6.55
C ALA A 177 -1.64 -16.63 -6.28
N LEU A 178 -1.16 -15.68 -5.47
CA LEU A 178 0.27 -15.53 -5.18
C LEU A 178 0.80 -16.56 -4.18
N TYR A 179 0.00 -16.90 -3.16
CA TYR A 179 0.49 -17.61 -1.98
C TYR A 179 -0.16 -18.97 -1.76
N GLY A 180 -1.16 -19.35 -2.57
CA GLY A 180 -1.84 -20.63 -2.46
C GLY A 180 -2.69 -20.78 -1.19
N GLY A 181 -2.87 -22.01 -0.74
CA GLY A 181 -3.80 -22.36 0.34
C GLY A 181 -5.22 -22.58 -0.20
N THR A 182 -6.23 -22.05 0.50
CA THR A 182 -7.64 -22.07 0.09
C THR A 182 -8.18 -20.64 0.00
N ALA A 183 -9.23 -20.40 -0.79
CA ALA A 183 -9.83 -19.06 -0.85
C ALA A 183 -10.31 -18.56 0.53
N ARG A 184 -10.78 -19.48 1.38
CA ARG A 184 -11.26 -19.19 2.74
C ARG A 184 -10.17 -18.62 3.65
N ASP A 185 -8.90 -18.92 3.37
CA ASP A 185 -7.78 -18.32 4.10
C ASP A 185 -7.63 -16.82 3.88
N TRP A 186 -8.14 -16.32 2.74
CA TRP A 186 -7.93 -14.96 2.28
C TRP A 186 -9.21 -14.12 2.30
N VAL A 187 -10.38 -14.76 2.23
CA VAL A 187 -11.66 -14.05 2.18
C VAL A 187 -12.14 -13.65 3.58
N GLY A 188 -12.33 -12.35 3.77
CA GLY A 188 -12.96 -11.75 4.95
C GLY A 188 -14.35 -11.17 4.70
N PRO A 189 -15.02 -10.67 5.76
CA PRO A 189 -16.33 -10.02 5.66
C PRO A 189 -16.28 -8.69 4.90
N GLY A 190 -15.12 -8.02 4.83
CA GLY A 190 -14.99 -6.69 4.23
C GLY A 190 -15.93 -5.69 4.90
N THR A 191 -16.81 -5.09 4.10
CA THR A 191 -17.81 -4.11 4.54
C THR A 191 -19.06 -4.73 5.21
N GLY A 192 -19.06 -6.04 5.52
CA GLY A 192 -20.15 -6.70 6.27
C GLY A 192 -20.81 -7.89 5.56
N SER A 193 -20.06 -8.62 4.73
CA SER A 193 -20.54 -9.87 4.13
C SER A 193 -20.58 -10.99 5.17
N GLU A 194 -21.74 -11.63 5.32
CA GLU A 194 -21.98 -12.71 6.29
C GLU A 194 -22.80 -13.86 5.65
N GLY A 195 -22.80 -15.03 6.30
CA GLY A 195 -23.59 -16.20 5.87
C GLY A 195 -23.41 -16.57 4.40
N ASP A 196 -24.52 -16.75 3.68
CA ASP A 196 -24.52 -17.11 2.26
C ASP A 196 -23.78 -16.11 1.37
N MET A 197 -23.72 -14.83 1.75
CA MET A 197 -22.97 -13.82 0.99
C MET A 197 -21.46 -14.04 1.10
N LEU A 198 -20.97 -14.39 2.30
CA LEU A 198 -19.58 -14.74 2.50
C LEU A 198 -19.21 -16.02 1.73
N GLU A 199 -20.09 -17.03 1.73
CA GLU A 199 -19.86 -18.25 0.94
C GLU A 199 -19.86 -17.97 -0.58
N ARG A 200 -20.74 -17.10 -1.08
CA ARG A 200 -20.67 -16.63 -2.49
C ARG A 200 -19.36 -15.94 -2.80
N LYS A 201 -18.84 -15.13 -1.87
CA LYS A 201 -17.55 -14.44 -2.01
C LYS A 201 -16.38 -15.41 -2.07
N ILE A 202 -16.37 -16.43 -1.20
CA ILE A 202 -15.37 -17.51 -1.23
C ILE A 202 -15.43 -18.25 -2.58
N ALA A 203 -16.61 -18.68 -3.00
CA ALA A 203 -16.79 -19.38 -4.26
C ALA A 203 -16.39 -18.51 -5.48
N ALA A 204 -16.65 -17.21 -5.44
CA ALA A 204 -16.21 -16.29 -6.50
C ALA A 204 -14.68 -16.23 -6.60
N VAL A 205 -13.98 -16.12 -5.47
CA VAL A 205 -12.51 -16.14 -5.44
C VAL A 205 -11.95 -17.46 -5.97
N GLU A 206 -12.52 -18.60 -5.57
CA GLU A 206 -12.11 -19.92 -6.06
C GLU A 206 -12.26 -20.04 -7.58
N ARG A 207 -13.43 -19.63 -8.11
CA ARG A 207 -13.69 -19.66 -9.56
C ARG A 207 -12.75 -18.75 -10.33
N ALA A 208 -12.52 -17.53 -9.85
CA ALA A 208 -11.65 -16.56 -10.52
C ALA A 208 -10.21 -17.07 -10.63
N VAL A 209 -9.66 -17.59 -9.52
CA VAL A 209 -8.28 -18.13 -9.51
C VAL A 209 -8.18 -19.39 -10.39
N ALA A 210 -9.20 -20.27 -10.38
CA ALA A 210 -9.23 -21.44 -11.25
C ALA A 210 -9.26 -21.06 -12.74
N LEU A 211 -10.11 -20.09 -13.12
CA LEU A 211 -10.25 -19.60 -14.49
C LEU A 211 -8.94 -19.05 -15.06
N HIS A 212 -8.11 -18.43 -14.22
CA HIS A 212 -6.87 -17.78 -14.63
C HIS A 212 -5.60 -18.58 -14.31
N SER A 213 -5.74 -19.86 -13.93
CA SER A 213 -4.65 -20.73 -13.47
C SER A 213 -3.43 -20.79 -14.39
N ASP A 214 -3.64 -20.80 -15.72
CA ASP A 214 -2.55 -20.83 -16.72
C ASP A 214 -1.67 -19.57 -16.74
N HIS A 215 -2.07 -18.50 -16.04
CA HIS A 215 -1.39 -17.21 -16.06
C HIS A 215 -0.82 -16.77 -14.71
N LEU A 216 -0.99 -17.57 -13.65
CA LEU A 216 -0.58 -17.18 -12.29
C LEU A 216 0.95 -17.22 -12.08
N GLY A 217 1.73 -17.63 -13.08
CA GLY A 217 3.18 -17.58 -13.04
C GLY A 217 3.79 -16.18 -13.22
N ASP A 218 3.02 -15.20 -13.73
CA ASP A 218 3.45 -13.81 -13.90
C ASP A 218 2.64 -12.89 -12.96
N PRO A 219 3.28 -12.23 -11.97
CA PRO A 219 2.59 -11.33 -11.06
C PRO A 219 1.86 -10.16 -11.75
N LEU A 220 2.37 -9.64 -12.87
CA LEU A 220 1.66 -8.59 -13.60
C LEU A 220 0.40 -9.13 -14.30
N GLU A 221 0.43 -10.39 -14.75
CA GLU A 221 -0.78 -11.06 -15.26
C GLU A 221 -1.80 -11.35 -14.15
N ILE A 222 -1.35 -11.71 -12.93
CA ILE A 222 -2.23 -11.81 -11.76
C ILE A 222 -2.95 -10.47 -11.53
N MET A 223 -2.21 -9.37 -11.48
CA MET A 223 -2.79 -8.04 -11.28
C MET A 223 -3.77 -7.66 -12.40
N ARG A 224 -3.42 -7.96 -13.66
CA ARG A 224 -4.27 -7.67 -14.81
C ARG A 224 -5.58 -8.46 -14.78
N ARG A 225 -5.52 -9.73 -14.38
CA ARG A 225 -6.65 -10.67 -14.49
C ARG A 225 -7.54 -10.68 -13.26
N LEU A 226 -6.92 -10.69 -12.08
CA LEU A 226 -7.62 -10.82 -10.80
C LEU A 226 -7.70 -9.50 -10.02
N GLY A 227 -7.04 -8.45 -10.50
CA GLY A 227 -6.96 -7.16 -9.81
C GLY A 227 -8.08 -6.17 -10.13
N GLY A 228 -7.75 -4.91 -9.99
CA GLY A 228 -8.63 -3.77 -10.26
C GLY A 228 -7.81 -2.55 -10.67
N ARG A 229 -8.50 -1.46 -11.03
CA ARG A 229 -7.82 -0.23 -11.47
C ARG A 229 -7.05 0.39 -10.31
N GLU A 230 -7.65 0.42 -9.13
CA GLU A 230 -7.06 0.89 -7.88
C GLU A 230 -5.85 0.06 -7.46
N ILE A 231 -5.88 -1.29 -7.59
CA ILE A 231 -4.68 -2.12 -7.39
C ILE A 231 -3.56 -1.72 -8.37
N ALA A 232 -3.87 -1.61 -9.66
CA ALA A 232 -2.88 -1.27 -10.69
C ALA A 232 -2.26 0.12 -10.46
N ALA A 233 -3.10 1.11 -10.12
CA ALA A 233 -2.63 2.46 -9.81
C ALA A 233 -1.79 2.50 -8.53
N MET A 234 -2.19 1.79 -7.46
CA MET A 234 -1.36 1.67 -6.25
C MET A 234 -0.01 1.01 -6.54
N ALA A 235 0.02 -0.05 -7.35
CA ALA A 235 1.27 -0.70 -7.75
C ALA A 235 2.18 0.27 -8.53
N GLY A 236 1.62 1.05 -9.46
CA GLY A 236 2.34 2.12 -10.16
C GLY A 236 2.89 3.19 -9.21
N ALA A 237 2.08 3.65 -8.26
CA ALA A 237 2.48 4.66 -7.27
C ALA A 237 3.63 4.16 -6.37
N ILE A 238 3.57 2.92 -5.88
CA ILE A 238 4.64 2.29 -5.09
C ILE A 238 5.92 2.21 -5.91
N LEU A 239 5.82 1.79 -7.17
CA LEU A 239 6.97 1.62 -8.06
C LEU A 239 7.63 2.97 -8.38
N ALA A 240 6.85 3.99 -8.71
CA ALA A 240 7.37 5.35 -8.93
C ALA A 240 8.04 5.91 -7.66
N ALA A 241 7.41 5.73 -6.50
CA ALA A 241 7.99 6.10 -5.23
C ALA A 241 9.32 5.38 -4.98
N ARG A 242 9.46 4.11 -5.41
CA ARG A 242 10.74 3.39 -5.31
C ARG A 242 11.82 4.05 -6.17
N VAL A 243 11.52 4.36 -7.43
CA VAL A 243 12.47 4.99 -8.37
C VAL A 243 12.96 6.33 -7.83
N GLU A 244 12.06 7.13 -7.25
CA GLU A 244 12.37 8.44 -6.65
C GLU A 244 12.85 8.35 -5.19
N ARG A 245 13.04 7.13 -4.66
CA ARG A 245 13.39 6.83 -3.25
C ARG A 245 12.49 7.51 -2.21
N ILE A 246 11.22 7.67 -2.53
CA ILE A 246 10.20 8.19 -1.61
C ILE A 246 9.73 7.04 -0.70
N PRO A 247 9.85 7.17 0.63
CA PRO A 247 9.31 6.18 1.56
C PRO A 247 7.78 6.03 1.43
N VAL A 248 7.28 4.79 1.54
CA VAL A 248 5.83 4.49 1.38
C VAL A 248 5.25 3.83 2.63
N LEU A 249 4.05 4.25 3.03
CA LEU A 249 3.20 3.58 4.00
C LEU A 249 2.03 2.91 3.28
N ILE A 250 1.97 1.58 3.38
CA ILE A 250 0.89 0.76 2.83
C ILE A 250 -0.20 0.64 3.89
N ASP A 251 -1.45 0.90 3.53
CA ASP A 251 -2.58 0.92 4.47
C ASP A 251 -3.01 -0.48 4.94
N GLY A 252 -4.18 -0.94 4.49
CA GLY A 252 -4.80 -2.18 4.90
C GLY A 252 -4.71 -3.29 3.86
N TYR A 253 -5.65 -4.23 3.96
CA TYR A 253 -5.61 -5.49 3.21
C TYR A 253 -5.51 -5.33 1.69
N VAL A 254 -6.29 -4.40 1.11
CA VAL A 254 -6.35 -4.17 -0.33
C VAL A 254 -5.06 -3.51 -0.83
N ALA A 255 -4.56 -2.48 -0.15
CA ALA A 255 -3.28 -1.84 -0.48
C ALA A 255 -2.10 -2.82 -0.37
N THR A 256 -2.13 -3.70 0.63
CA THR A 256 -1.14 -4.78 0.78
C THR A 256 -1.16 -5.76 -0.39
N ALA A 257 -2.31 -6.05 -0.99
CA ALA A 257 -2.40 -6.89 -2.18
C ALA A 257 -1.70 -6.25 -3.40
N ALA A 258 -1.79 -4.93 -3.58
CA ALA A 258 -1.03 -4.21 -4.61
C ALA A 258 0.49 -4.31 -4.37
N GLY A 259 0.93 -4.15 -3.12
CA GLY A 259 2.33 -4.38 -2.76
C GLY A 259 2.79 -5.83 -3.00
N ALA A 260 1.93 -6.81 -2.72
CA ALA A 260 2.23 -8.23 -2.89
C ALA A 260 2.55 -8.61 -4.34
N ILE A 261 1.84 -8.03 -5.31
CA ILE A 261 2.16 -8.18 -6.74
C ILE A 261 3.60 -7.74 -7.02
N LEU A 262 4.00 -6.55 -6.54
CA LEU A 262 5.34 -6.02 -6.77
C LEU A 262 6.41 -6.85 -6.06
N LYS A 263 6.15 -7.32 -4.83
CA LYS A 263 7.05 -8.20 -4.08
C LYS A 263 7.27 -9.54 -4.79
N ALA A 264 6.22 -10.10 -5.39
CA ALA A 264 6.31 -11.32 -6.16
C ALA A 264 7.10 -11.11 -7.47
N ALA A 265 6.98 -9.92 -8.09
CA ALA A 265 7.75 -9.59 -9.28
C ALA A 265 9.24 -9.29 -8.98
N ASN A 266 9.53 -8.63 -7.85
CA ASN A 266 10.88 -8.45 -7.34
C ASN A 266 10.88 -8.50 -5.79
N PRO A 267 11.64 -9.41 -5.16
CA PRO A 267 11.72 -9.52 -3.70
C PRO A 267 12.14 -8.23 -2.96
N SER A 268 12.89 -7.31 -3.56
CA SER A 268 13.28 -6.04 -2.94
C SER A 268 12.31 -4.88 -3.21
N ALA A 269 11.23 -5.12 -3.98
CA ALA A 269 10.34 -4.06 -4.48
C ALA A 269 9.74 -3.21 -3.37
N LEU A 270 9.54 -3.78 -2.18
CA LEU A 270 8.92 -3.12 -1.03
C LEU A 270 9.92 -2.67 0.05
N ASP A 271 11.23 -2.67 -0.19
CA ASP A 271 12.20 -2.29 0.87
C ASP A 271 12.04 -0.82 1.33
N HIS A 272 11.49 0.04 0.47
CA HIS A 272 11.11 1.43 0.78
C HIS A 272 9.72 1.56 1.41
N CYS A 273 9.01 0.44 1.62
CA CYS A 273 7.67 0.43 2.21
C CYS A 273 7.67 -0.08 3.65
N LEU A 274 6.80 0.51 4.47
CA LEU A 274 6.32 -0.05 5.74
C LEU A 274 4.82 -0.31 5.66
N ILE A 275 4.33 -1.25 6.47
CA ILE A 275 2.90 -1.49 6.64
C ILE A 275 2.38 -0.58 7.76
N GLY A 276 1.40 0.25 7.46
CA GLY A 276 0.81 1.22 8.37
C GLY A 276 0.09 0.55 9.52
N HIS A 277 -0.81 -0.40 9.22
CA HIS A 277 -1.52 -1.13 10.27
C HIS A 277 -1.86 -2.56 9.88
N VAL A 278 -2.10 -3.41 10.88
CA VAL A 278 -2.81 -4.67 10.66
C VAL A 278 -4.32 -4.40 10.66
N SER A 279 -4.92 -4.52 9.47
CA SER A 279 -6.38 -4.57 9.27
C SER A 279 -7.04 -5.74 10.03
N GLY A 280 -8.30 -5.54 10.44
CA GLY A 280 -9.17 -6.59 10.97
C GLY A 280 -9.69 -7.60 9.93
N GLU A 281 -9.32 -7.46 8.65
CA GLU A 281 -9.57 -8.50 7.64
C GLU A 281 -8.71 -9.76 7.94
N PRO A 282 -9.31 -10.96 8.07
CA PRO A 282 -8.63 -12.17 8.53
C PRO A 282 -7.37 -12.54 7.71
N GLY A 283 -7.43 -12.37 6.39
CA GLY A 283 -6.32 -12.68 5.49
C GLY A 283 -5.14 -11.70 5.56
N HIS A 284 -5.29 -10.54 6.24
CA HIS A 284 -4.28 -9.50 6.15
C HIS A 284 -3.02 -9.80 6.97
N LEU A 285 -3.15 -10.35 8.17
CA LEU A 285 -1.98 -10.72 8.97
C LEU A 285 -1.10 -11.74 8.22
N ARG A 286 -1.73 -12.75 7.62
CA ARG A 286 -1.04 -13.73 6.77
C ARG A 286 -0.37 -13.06 5.56
N ALA A 287 -1.04 -12.13 4.88
CA ALA A 287 -0.44 -11.40 3.77
C ALA A 287 0.81 -10.61 4.22
N ILE A 288 0.75 -9.93 5.37
CA ILE A 288 1.89 -9.20 5.95
C ILE A 288 3.06 -10.15 6.27
N GLU A 289 2.78 -11.33 6.82
CA GLU A 289 3.78 -12.37 7.09
C GLU A 289 4.47 -12.83 5.80
N MET A 290 3.70 -13.08 4.73
CA MET A 290 4.25 -13.45 3.42
C MET A 290 5.13 -12.35 2.81
N LEU A 291 4.87 -11.07 3.12
CA LEU A 291 5.73 -9.95 2.73
C LEU A 291 7.01 -9.84 3.57
N GLY A 292 7.10 -10.54 4.70
CA GLY A 292 8.20 -10.41 5.66
C GLY A 292 8.24 -9.02 6.31
N LYS A 293 7.07 -8.44 6.60
CA LYS A 293 6.94 -7.09 7.16
C LYS A 293 6.31 -7.13 8.55
N THR A 294 6.50 -6.06 9.32
CA THR A 294 5.87 -5.86 10.63
C THR A 294 5.06 -4.56 10.62
N PRO A 295 3.74 -4.61 10.88
CA PRO A 295 2.89 -3.42 10.84
C PRO A 295 3.27 -2.44 11.96
N LEU A 296 3.08 -1.15 11.72
CA LEU A 296 3.35 -0.10 12.72
C LEU A 296 2.26 -0.05 13.80
N LEU A 297 1.01 -0.31 13.40
CA LEU A 297 -0.17 -0.18 14.27
C LEU A 297 -1.01 -1.46 14.29
N ALA A 298 -1.63 -1.76 15.43
CA ALA A 298 -2.60 -2.84 15.60
C ALA A 298 -3.83 -2.31 16.33
N LEU A 299 -4.71 -1.63 15.59
CA LEU A 299 -5.87 -0.90 16.12
C LEU A 299 -7.21 -1.59 15.83
N GLY A 300 -7.20 -2.76 15.19
CA GLY A 300 -8.45 -3.45 14.79
C GLY A 300 -9.26 -2.71 13.71
N MET A 301 -8.65 -1.74 13.02
CA MET A 301 -9.29 -0.99 11.95
C MET A 301 -9.50 -1.86 10.70
N ARG A 302 -10.55 -1.59 9.92
CA ARG A 302 -10.83 -2.29 8.65
C ARG A 302 -11.60 -1.42 7.65
N LEU A 303 -11.42 -0.09 7.76
CA LEU A 303 -12.12 0.87 6.91
C LEU A 303 -11.50 0.94 5.51
N GLY A 304 -10.18 0.91 5.40
CA GLY A 304 -9.46 1.21 4.16
C GLY A 304 -9.22 2.71 4.02
N GLU A 305 -9.35 3.24 2.80
CA GLU A 305 -9.25 4.67 2.48
C GLU A 305 -7.88 5.31 2.79
N GLY A 306 -6.86 4.52 3.12
CA GLY A 306 -5.54 5.04 3.54
C GLY A 306 -5.47 5.43 5.01
N THR A 307 -6.50 5.13 5.81
CA THR A 307 -6.64 5.63 7.19
C THR A 307 -5.58 5.10 8.15
N GLY A 308 -5.22 3.83 8.08
CA GLY A 308 -4.13 3.24 8.87
C GLY A 308 -2.76 3.71 8.42
N ALA A 309 -2.52 3.88 7.11
CA ALA A 309 -1.30 4.50 6.59
C ALA A 309 -1.15 5.96 7.05
N ALA A 310 -2.23 6.74 7.02
CA ALA A 310 -2.24 8.13 7.48
C ALA A 310 -1.99 8.26 8.99
N LEU A 311 -2.57 7.39 9.81
CA LEU A 311 -2.25 7.32 11.25
C LEU A 311 -0.78 6.96 11.48
N ALA A 312 -0.26 5.99 10.73
CA ALA A 312 1.13 5.59 10.80
C ALA A 312 2.08 6.73 10.37
N ALA A 313 1.68 7.60 9.45
CA ALA A 313 2.46 8.79 9.09
C ALA A 313 2.68 9.72 10.28
N GLY A 314 1.71 9.84 11.20
CA GLY A 314 1.89 10.55 12.47
C GLY A 314 3.04 9.98 13.30
N ILE A 315 3.16 8.66 13.37
CA ILE A 315 4.28 7.97 14.05
C ILE A 315 5.60 8.22 13.32
N VAL A 316 5.62 8.21 11.98
CA VAL A 316 6.82 8.54 11.19
C VAL A 316 7.25 10.00 11.40
N LYS A 317 6.30 10.95 11.43
CA LYS A 317 6.59 12.37 11.76
C LYS A 317 7.21 12.49 13.15
N ALA A 318 6.67 11.78 14.15
CA ALA A 318 7.22 11.76 15.50
C ALA A 318 8.63 11.16 15.54
N ALA A 319 8.89 10.03 14.85
CA ALA A 319 10.21 9.43 14.75
C ALA A 319 11.25 10.40 14.17
N ALA A 320 10.90 11.08 13.07
CA ALA A 320 11.74 12.09 12.45
C ALA A 320 12.02 13.27 13.40
N ALA A 321 10.99 13.78 14.07
CA ALA A 321 11.11 14.89 15.02
C ALA A 321 11.96 14.53 16.25
N CYS A 322 11.81 13.32 16.79
CA CYS A 322 12.65 12.83 17.88
C CYS A 322 14.12 12.76 17.45
N HIS A 323 14.41 12.14 16.30
CA HIS A 323 15.78 11.97 15.82
C HIS A 323 16.47 13.31 15.51
N SER A 324 15.76 14.21 14.81
CA SER A 324 16.31 15.48 14.37
C SER A 324 16.29 16.55 15.47
N GLY A 325 15.31 16.51 16.36
CA GLY A 325 15.07 17.55 17.38
C GLY A 325 15.62 17.26 18.77
N MET A 326 15.88 16.00 19.14
CA MET A 326 16.48 15.69 20.44
C MET A 326 17.91 16.24 20.53
N ALA A 327 18.25 16.77 21.70
CA ALA A 327 19.61 17.14 22.02
C ALA A 327 20.50 15.88 22.11
N THR A 328 21.77 16.07 21.81
CA THR A 328 22.83 15.10 22.14
C THR A 328 23.26 15.26 23.61
N PHE A 329 23.91 14.24 24.18
CA PHE A 329 24.46 14.30 25.53
C PHE A 329 25.37 15.54 25.72
N SER A 330 26.19 15.87 24.72
CA SER A 330 27.07 17.04 24.74
C SER A 330 26.29 18.36 24.75
N GLN A 331 25.26 18.48 23.92
CA GLN A 331 24.40 19.68 23.86
C GLN A 331 23.58 19.86 25.15
N ALA A 332 23.16 18.76 25.78
CA ALA A 332 22.37 18.79 27.00
C ALA A 332 23.23 18.95 28.28
N GLY A 333 24.57 18.91 28.16
CA GLY A 333 25.47 18.94 29.32
C GLY A 333 25.31 17.73 30.25
N VAL A 334 24.83 16.59 29.72
CA VAL A 334 24.64 15.36 30.49
C VAL A 334 25.91 14.52 30.37
N SER A 335 26.48 14.17 31.53
CA SER A 335 27.70 13.35 31.60
C SER A 335 27.52 12.01 30.88
N ASN A 336 28.51 11.64 30.07
CA ASN A 336 28.58 10.30 29.49
C ASN A 336 28.86 9.24 30.57
N LYS A 337 28.52 7.98 30.27
CA LYS A 337 28.88 6.84 31.12
C LYS A 337 30.40 6.82 31.38
N HIS A 338 30.77 6.57 32.62
CA HIS A 338 32.14 6.23 33.02
C HIS A 338 32.56 4.86 32.49
#